data_AF-A0A351HYL0-F1
#
_entry.id   AF-A0A351HYL0-F1
#
_cell.length_a   1.000
_cell.length_b   1.000
_cell.length_c   1.000
_cell.angle_alpha   90.00
_cell.angle_beta   90.00
_cell.angle_gamma   90.00
#
_symmetry.space_group_name_H-M   'P 1'
#
loop_
_entity.id
_entity.type
_entity.pdbx_description
1 polymer ?
#
loop_
_entity_poly.entity_id
_entity_poly.type
_entity_poly.pdbx_seq_one_letter_code
_entity_poly.pdbx_strand_id
1 'polypeptide(L)' 'MLIKAIADRATQKLLGVQIIGYEGVDKRLDVFVTLITYGATVAEFFDLDLGYAPPFSTTKDPIHYTGMILD' A
#
# COMPACT_ATOMS: atom_id res chain seq x y z
N MET A 1 -3.14 -12.28 -3.94
CA MET A 1 -2.61 -11.67 -2.70
C MET A 1 -3.77 -11.05 -1.95
N LEU A 2 -3.78 -11.15 -0.63
CA LEU A 2 -4.76 -10.50 0.25
C LEU A 2 -4.04 -9.47 1.10
N ILE A 3 -4.55 -8.25 1.12
CA ILE A 3 -4.01 -7.13 1.90
C ILE A 3 -5.07 -6.69 2.91
N LYS A 4 -4.69 -6.59 4.18
CA LYS A 4 -5.46 -5.94 5.23
C LYS A 4 -4.65 -4.75 5.72
N ALA A 5 -5.22 -3.56 5.67
CA ALA A 5 -4.59 -2.34 6.17
C ALA A 5 -5.49 -1.69 7.23
N ILE A 6 -4.85 -0.99 8.17
CA ILE A 6 -5.52 -0.27 9.26
C ILE A 6 -4.99 1.16 9.24
N ALA A 7 -5.89 2.13 9.19
CA ALA A 7 -5.57 3.55 9.27
C ALA A 7 -6.29 4.22 10.43
N ASP A 8 -5.69 5.28 10.96
CA ASP A 8 -6.30 6.11 11.99
C ASP A 8 -7.40 6.99 11.37
N ARG A 9 -8.60 6.96 11.93
CA ARG A 9 -9.76 7.67 11.35
C ARG A 9 -9.62 9.19 11.41
N ALA A 10 -8.96 9.74 12.43
CA ALA A 10 -8.87 11.18 12.63
C ALA A 10 -7.76 11.82 11.79
N THR A 11 -6.61 11.15 11.73
CA THR A 11 -5.40 11.63 11.07
C THR A 11 -5.19 11.04 9.68
N GLN A 12 -5.95 10.01 9.32
CA GLN A 12 -5.84 9.25 8.07
C GLN A 12 -4.47 8.59 7.88
N LYS A 13 -3.64 8.49 8.94
CA LYS A 13 -2.33 7.85 8.85
C LYS A 13 -2.44 6.34 8.82
N LEU A 14 -1.61 5.70 8.00
CA LEU A 14 -1.48 4.24 8.01
C LEU A 14 -0.87 3.77 9.34
N LEU A 15 -1.56 2.89 10.06
CA LEU A 15 -1.12 2.34 11.35
C LEU A 15 -0.48 0.95 11.20
N GLY A 16 -0.88 0.18 10.18
CA GLY A 16 -0.32 -1.14 9.97
C GLY A 16 -0.92 -1.85 8.76
N VAL A 17 -0.20 -2.86 8.28
CA VAL A 17 -0.61 -3.71 7.16
C VAL A 17 -0.26 -5.17 7.42
N GLN A 18 -1.08 -6.06 6.89
CA GLN A 18 -0.81 -7.49 6.79
C GLN A 18 -1.04 -7.94 5.35
N ILE A 19 -0.11 -8.73 4.82
CA ILE A 19 -0.15 -9.21 3.44
C ILE A 19 0.07 -10.72 3.43
N ILE A 20 -0.79 -11.44 2.70
CA ILE A 20 -0.63 -12.88 2.45
C ILE A 20 -0.68 -13.11 0.94
N GLY A 21 0.30 -13.81 0.39
CA GLY A 21 0.37 -14.12 -1.03
C GLY A 21 1.61 -14.94 -1.39
N TYR A 22 1.62 -15.49 -2.59
CA TYR A 22 2.74 -16.30 -3.09
C TYR A 22 3.85 -15.49 -3.75
N GLU A 23 3.55 -14.29 -4.28
CA GLU A 23 4.48 -13.49 -5.06
C GLU A 23 4.34 -12.00 -4.75
N GLY A 24 5.49 -11.30 -4.68
CA GLY A 24 5.57 -9.85 -4.57
C GLY A 24 5.07 -9.26 -3.26
N VAL A 25 4.92 -10.09 -2.22
CA VAL A 25 4.48 -9.71 -0.86
C VAL A 25 5.52 -8.80 -0.20
N ASP A 26 6.77 -9.22 -0.22
CA ASP A 26 7.96 -8.50 0.24
C ASP A 26 8.05 -7.11 -0.37
N LYS A 27 7.95 -7.00 -1.70
CA LYS A 27 8.01 -5.70 -2.41
C LYS A 27 6.97 -4.71 -1.91
N ARG A 28 5.71 -5.16 -1.71
CA ARG A 28 4.64 -4.27 -1.23
C ARG A 28 4.80 -3.96 0.25
N LEU A 29 5.25 -4.94 1.04
CA LEU A 29 5.50 -4.73 2.46
C LEU A 29 6.53 -3.63 2.68
N ASP A 30 7.63 -3.62 1.91
CA ASP A 30 8.66 -2.57 1.99
C ASP A 30 8.07 -1.17 1.70
N VAL A 31 7.19 -1.04 0.72
CA VAL A 31 6.55 0.24 0.42
C VAL A 31 5.59 0.66 1.53
N PHE A 32 4.76 -0.24 2.06
CA PHE A 32 3.88 0.09 3.18
C PHE A 32 4.65 0.46 4.45
N VAL A 33 5.72 -0.26 4.78
CA VAL A 33 6.58 0.06 5.93
C VAL A 33 7.24 1.42 5.73
N THR A 34 7.63 1.76 4.49
CA THR A 34 8.13 3.09 4.14
C THR A 34 7.06 4.16 4.39
N LEU A 35 5.83 3.96 3.93
CA LEU A 35 4.71 4.89 4.17
C LEU A 35 4.43 5.10 5.67
N ILE A 36 4.45 4.02 6.46
CA ILE A 36 4.31 4.09 7.92
C ILE A 36 5.47 4.88 8.55
N THR A 37 6.70 4.63 8.08
CA THR A 37 7.92 5.30 8.58
C THR A 37 7.86 6.81 8.37
N TYR A 38 7.34 7.25 7.22
CA TYR A 38 7.13 8.68 6.93
C TYR A 38 5.82 9.24 7.49
N GLY A 39 4.99 8.41 8.11
CA GLY A 39 3.70 8.82 8.67
C GLY A 39 2.71 9.29 7.60
N ALA A 40 2.77 8.70 6.41
CA ALA A 40 1.93 9.03 5.28
C ALA A 40 0.44 8.77 5.58
N THR A 41 -0.39 9.61 5.00
CA THR A 41 -1.85 9.51 4.98
C THR A 41 -2.31 8.59 3.86
N VAL A 42 -3.53 8.04 3.99
CA VAL A 42 -4.14 7.15 2.99
C VAL A 42 -4.26 7.82 1.62
N ALA A 43 -4.58 9.11 1.58
CA ALA A 43 -4.74 9.86 0.33
C ALA A 43 -3.45 9.89 -0.51
N GLU A 44 -2.29 9.96 0.14
CA GLU A 44 -0.97 9.99 -0.51
C GLU A 44 -0.62 8.66 -1.21
N PHE A 45 -1.39 7.58 -1.01
CA PHE A 45 -1.15 6.31 -1.70
C PHE A 45 -1.40 6.43 -3.20
N PHE A 46 -2.30 7.31 -3.63
CA PHE A 46 -2.58 7.57 -5.03
C PHE A 46 -1.47 8.31 -5.75
N ASP A 47 -0.65 9.07 -5.00
CA ASP A 47 0.41 9.90 -5.55
C ASP A 47 1.74 9.14 -5.71
N LEU A 48 1.78 7.86 -5.30
CA LEU A 48 2.96 7.02 -5.43
C LEU A 48 3.23 6.64 -6.89
N ASP A 49 4.38 7.07 -7.40
CA ASP A 49 4.88 6.59 -8.70
C ASP A 49 5.69 5.30 -8.51
N LEU A 50 5.00 4.16 -8.62
CA LEU A 50 5.61 2.84 -8.46
C LEU A 50 6.01 2.25 -9.80
N GLY A 51 7.22 1.67 -9.84
CA GLY A 51 7.71 0.95 -11.00
C GLY A 51 6.75 -0.14 -11.46
N TYR A 52 6.37 -0.09 -12.73
CA TYR A 52 5.45 -1.02 -13.39
C TYR A 52 6.09 -1.68 -14.61
N ALA A 53 5.96 -3.00 -14.69
CA ALA A 53 6.05 -3.76 -15.93
C ALA A 53 5.14 -4.99 -15.81
N PRO A 54 4.66 -5.57 -16.94
CA PRO A 54 3.74 -6.70 -16.91
C PRO A 54 4.15 -7.89 -16.03
N PRO A 55 5.45 -8.26 -15.92
CA PRO A 55 5.87 -9.34 -15.02
C PRO A 55 5.83 -8.99 -13.52
N PHE A 56 5.81 -7.71 -13.13
CA PHE A 56 6.05 -7.29 -11.74
C PHE A 56 4.86 -6.62 -11.05
N SER A 57 3.94 -6.03 -11.84
CA SER A 57 2.74 -5.39 -11.31
C SER A 57 1.66 -5.26 -12.38
N THR A 58 0.45 -4.88 -11.95
CA THR A 58 -0.61 -4.45 -12.86
C THR A 58 -0.53 -2.93 -13.04
N THR A 59 -1.33 -2.37 -13.95
CA THR A 59 -1.33 -0.92 -14.25
C THR A 59 -1.53 -0.05 -13.00
N LYS A 60 -2.27 -0.54 -12.01
CA LYS A 60 -2.29 0.05 -10.65
C LYS A 60 -1.74 -0.98 -9.67
N ASP A 61 -0.70 -0.62 -8.93
CA ASP A 61 -0.18 -1.52 -7.89
C ASP A 61 -1.26 -1.78 -6.80
N PRO A 62 -1.33 -2.98 -6.19
CA PRO A 62 -2.16 -3.28 -5.02
C PRO A 62 -2.16 -2.24 -3.90
N ILE A 63 -1.08 -1.48 -3.76
CA ILE A 63 -0.97 -0.37 -2.80
C ILE A 63 -1.99 0.73 -3.11
N HIS A 64 -2.13 1.13 -4.37
CA HIS A 64 -3.12 2.14 -4.77
C HIS A 64 -4.54 1.67 -4.45
N TYR A 65 -4.86 0.41 -4.78
CA TYR A 65 -6.17 -0.17 -4.47
C TYR A 65 -6.46 -0.17 -2.96
N THR A 66 -5.44 -0.42 -2.14
CA THR A 66 -5.56 -0.35 -0.69
C THR A 66 -5.89 1.07 -0.22
N GLY A 67 -5.25 2.08 -0.82
CA GLY A 67 -5.57 3.49 -0.59
C GLY A 67 -7.03 3.81 -0.92
N MET A 68 -7.51 3.42 -2.10
CA MET A 68 -8.91 3.69 -2.52
C MET A 68 -9.98 3.03 -1.64
N ILE A 69 -9.63 1.95 -0.94
CA ILE A 69 -10.57 1.23 -0.06
C ILE A 69 -10.61 1.86 1.35
N LEU A 70 -9.51 2.49 1.76
CA LEU A 70 -9.37 3.11 3.07
C LEU A 70 -9.86 4.57 3.11
N ASP A 71 -9.80 5.27 1.97
CA ASP A 71 -10.37 6.61 1.75
C ASP A 71 -11.91 6.57 1.77
#